data_AF-R5JQ98-F1
#
_entry.id   AF-R5JQ98-F1
#
_cell.length_a   1.000
_cell.length_b   1.000
_cell.length_c   1.000
_cell.angle_alpha   90.00
_cell.angle_beta   90.00
_cell.angle_gamma   90.00
#
_symmetry.space_group_name_H-M   'P 1'
#
loop_
_entity.id
_entity.type
_entity.pdbx_description
1 polymer ?
#
loop_
_entity_poly.entity_id
_entity_poly.type
_entity_poly.pdbx_seq_one_letter_code
_entity_poly.pdbx_strand_id
1 'polypeptide(L)'
;MNIQCPNSRCRAENPANAKFCRKCGTAFTPANRYKQMINSAISRVFKVFTKSTDTSTEAFTLDTFRDISFQPVSVVKIRFVNRFVLFLCLSFVALWFATVTGLTGTILYEIDHWFYEEVFIYYQYIVELGCLAIVGLCALFIVKWWIKKFRYKLNADYIEDGFINDEIVRIACKSRMGLFDRNKKKVLLSSTYSNIEKFDNQYLLISKGSKKGLYSLTYRRVIIPVSYDSISQFANSVTSATTQGTEHHYDVKGNKLR
;
A
#
# COMPACT_ATOMS: atom_id res chain seq x y z
N MET A 1 16.11 21.08 -7.94
CA MET A 1 15.51 21.57 -9.20
C MET A 1 14.02 21.23 -9.18
N ASN A 2 13.17 22.18 -9.57
CA ASN A 2 11.74 21.95 -9.74
C ASN A 2 11.44 21.69 -11.23
N ILE A 3 10.45 20.85 -11.52
CA ILE A 3 9.91 20.60 -12.85
C ILE A 3 8.54 21.27 -12.98
N GLN A 4 8.32 21.97 -14.10
CA GLN A 4 7.06 22.65 -14.35
C GLN A 4 6.05 21.68 -14.98
N CYS A 5 4.79 21.77 -14.59
CA CYS A 5 3.74 20.92 -15.15
C CYS A 5 3.58 21.12 -16.67
N PRO A 6 3.60 20.05 -17.48
CA PRO A 6 3.47 20.16 -18.94
C PRO A 6 2.06 20.55 -19.40
N ASN A 7 1.05 20.40 -18.54
CA ASN A 7 -0.30 20.89 -18.82
C ASN A 7 -0.32 22.42 -18.84
N SER A 8 -0.65 22.98 -20.02
CA SER A 8 -0.62 24.41 -20.33
C SER A 8 -1.56 25.25 -19.46
N ARG A 9 -2.67 24.68 -18.98
CA ARG A 9 -3.60 25.35 -18.07
C ARG A 9 -3.12 25.37 -16.62
N CYS A 10 -2.22 24.46 -16.25
CA CYS A 10 -1.78 24.30 -14.87
C CYS A 10 -0.43 24.99 -14.61
N ARG A 11 0.61 24.62 -15.39
CA ARG A 11 1.98 25.17 -15.31
C ARG A 11 2.59 25.27 -13.90
N ALA A 12 2.07 24.54 -12.92
CA ALA A 12 2.57 24.57 -11.54
C ALA A 12 4.00 24.03 -11.44
N GLU A 13 4.75 24.51 -10.47
CA GLU A 13 6.05 23.94 -10.13
C GLU A 13 5.93 22.72 -9.23
N ASN A 14 6.81 21.75 -9.44
CA ASN A 14 6.80 20.45 -8.78
C ASN A 14 8.23 20.03 -8.47
N PRO A 15 8.50 19.19 -7.47
CA PRO A 15 9.85 18.72 -7.18
C PRO A 15 10.34 17.81 -8.32
N ALA A 16 11.65 17.80 -8.62
CA ALA A 16 12.20 17.04 -9.74
C ALA A 16 11.91 15.52 -9.71
N ASN A 17 11.69 14.93 -8.54
CA ASN A 17 11.37 13.52 -8.40
C ASN A 17 9.87 13.21 -8.55
N ALA A 18 8.99 14.23 -8.65
CA ALA A 18 7.55 14.02 -8.79
C ALA A 18 7.23 13.23 -10.06
N LYS A 19 6.40 12.17 -9.90
CA LYS A 19 5.84 11.42 -11.03
C LYS A 19 4.63 12.11 -11.65
N PHE A 20 3.94 12.96 -10.90
CA PHE A 20 2.74 13.69 -11.31
C PHE A 20 2.77 15.12 -10.78
N CYS A 21 2.13 16.03 -11.51
CA CYS A 21 1.92 17.40 -11.09
C CYS A 21 1.07 17.45 -9.82
N ARG A 22 1.56 18.16 -8.81
CA ARG A 22 0.97 18.41 -7.50
C ARG A 22 -0.37 19.16 -7.60
N LYS A 23 -0.51 20.05 -8.58
CA LYS A 23 -1.72 20.85 -8.81
C LYS A 23 -2.80 20.12 -9.59
N CYS A 24 -2.47 19.54 -10.75
CA CYS A 24 -3.50 18.97 -11.65
C CYS A 24 -3.37 17.47 -11.90
N GLY A 25 -2.41 16.79 -11.27
CA GLY A 25 -2.20 15.35 -11.42
C GLY A 25 -1.60 14.91 -12.77
N THR A 26 -1.21 15.85 -13.64
CA THR A 26 -0.63 15.52 -14.95
C THR A 26 0.68 14.75 -14.79
N ALA A 27 0.81 13.61 -15.47
CA ALA A 27 2.00 12.76 -15.37
C ALA A 27 3.25 13.42 -15.99
N PHE A 28 4.39 13.22 -15.34
CA PHE A 28 5.70 13.60 -15.86
C PHE A 28 6.31 12.40 -16.59
N THR A 29 6.31 12.43 -17.92
CA THR A 29 7.00 11.42 -18.75
C THR A 29 8.51 11.72 -18.84
N PRO A 30 9.36 10.72 -19.13
CA PRO A 30 10.80 10.93 -19.33
C PRO A 30 11.12 12.01 -20.38
N ALA A 31 10.35 12.08 -21.47
CA ALA A 31 10.48 13.11 -22.51
C ALA A 31 10.24 14.53 -21.98
N ASN A 32 9.24 14.72 -21.11
CA ASN A 32 8.93 16.03 -20.51
C ASN A 32 10.01 16.46 -19.50
N ARG A 33 10.60 15.50 -18.79
CA ARG A 33 11.72 15.74 -17.87
C ARG A 33 12.97 16.18 -18.63
N TYR A 34 13.31 15.50 -19.71
CA TYR A 34 14.47 15.83 -20.54
C TYR A 34 14.32 17.19 -21.24
N LYS A 35 13.14 17.49 -21.79
CA LYS A 35 12.82 18.78 -22.42
C LYS A 35 13.03 19.97 -21.48
N GLN A 36 12.69 19.84 -20.20
CA GLN A 36 12.94 20.88 -19.19
C GLN A 36 14.40 20.95 -18.74
N MET A 37 15.10 19.82 -18.67
CA MET A 37 16.52 19.83 -18.36
C MET A 37 17.32 20.58 -19.44
N ILE A 38 16.96 20.43 -20.72
CA ILE A 38 17.55 21.19 -21.83
C ILE A 38 17.25 22.69 -21.72
N ASN A 39 16.00 23.07 -21.43
CA ASN A 39 15.64 24.49 -21.24
C ASN A 39 16.32 25.10 -20.01
N SER A 40 16.53 24.31 -18.94
CA SER A 40 17.22 24.76 -17.73
C SER A 40 18.72 24.98 -17.94
N ALA A 41 19.35 24.23 -18.87
CA ALA A 41 20.76 24.39 -19.19
C ALA A 41 21.06 25.76 -19.83
N ILE A 42 20.10 26.34 -20.57
CA ILE A 42 20.19 27.69 -21.13
C ILE A 42 20.02 28.77 -20.03
N SER A 43 19.30 28.46 -18.94
CA SER A 43 19.15 29.39 -17.80
C SER A 43 20.33 29.41 -16.82
N ARG A 44 21.27 28.46 -16.91
CA ARG A 44 22.38 28.31 -15.95
C ARG A 44 23.47 29.38 -16.04
N VAL A 45 23.41 30.28 -17.02
CA VAL A 45 24.29 31.47 -17.05
C VAL A 45 23.89 32.49 -15.97
N PHE A 46 22.66 32.44 -15.46
CA PHE A 46 22.14 33.37 -14.45
C PHE A 46 21.53 32.63 -13.25
N LYS A 47 22.38 32.15 -12.33
CA LYS A 47 22.11 32.08 -10.87
C LYS A 47 23.29 31.40 -10.16
N VAL A 48 24.46 32.00 -10.35
CA VAL A 48 25.48 32.08 -9.32
C VAL A 48 24.85 32.89 -8.17
N PHE A 49 25.11 32.52 -6.91
CA PHE A 49 24.58 33.13 -5.66
C PHE A 49 23.22 32.62 -5.16
N THR A 50 23.23 31.56 -4.34
CA THR A 50 22.93 31.63 -2.88
C THR A 50 22.84 30.23 -2.26
N LYS A 51 23.25 30.16 -0.98
CA LYS A 51 23.47 28.98 -0.12
C LYS A 51 22.29 28.76 0.84
N SER A 52 22.15 27.52 1.32
CA SER A 52 21.25 26.91 2.34
C SER A 52 20.53 27.84 3.33
N THR A 53 19.29 27.57 3.74
CA THR A 53 18.90 26.72 4.90
C THR A 53 17.36 26.68 5.04
N ASP A 54 16.89 25.65 5.75
CA ASP A 54 15.55 25.31 6.27
C ASP A 54 14.31 26.13 5.90
N THR A 55 13.24 25.41 5.55
CA THR A 55 11.86 25.77 5.91
C THR A 55 10.97 24.53 5.81
N SER A 56 10.19 24.32 6.86
CA SER A 56 9.04 23.43 6.99
C SER A 56 8.41 23.03 5.64
N THR A 57 8.56 21.78 5.24
CA THR A 57 7.90 21.30 4.02
C THR A 57 6.44 21.03 4.36
N GLU A 58 5.60 22.02 4.06
CA GLU A 58 4.15 21.92 3.98
C GLU A 58 3.75 20.57 3.39
N ALA A 59 2.91 19.83 4.14
CA ALA A 59 2.42 18.54 3.74
C ALA A 59 1.76 18.64 2.36
N PHE A 60 2.13 17.73 1.47
CA PHE A 60 1.69 17.76 0.08
C PHE A 60 0.18 17.52 -0.01
N THR A 61 -0.57 18.52 -0.48
CA THR A 61 -1.99 18.41 -0.81
C THR A 61 -2.13 18.43 -2.34
N LEU A 62 -2.80 17.44 -2.94
CA LEU A 62 -3.23 17.53 -4.33
C LEU A 62 -4.24 18.68 -4.43
N ASP A 63 -4.25 19.56 -5.45
CA ASP A 63 -5.25 20.67 -5.46
C ASP A 63 -6.71 20.16 -5.61
N THR A 64 -6.91 18.89 -5.96
CA THR A 64 -8.21 18.19 -5.90
C THR A 64 -8.64 17.85 -4.46
N PHE A 65 -7.69 17.88 -3.53
CA PHE A 65 -7.75 17.37 -2.15
C PHE A 65 -7.11 18.38 -1.20
N ARG A 66 -7.56 19.64 -1.25
CA ARG A 66 -6.96 20.77 -0.51
C ARG A 66 -6.90 20.55 1.01
N ASP A 67 -7.76 19.69 1.55
CA ASP A 67 -7.87 19.44 2.98
C ASP A 67 -7.19 18.11 3.41
N ILE A 68 -6.32 17.53 2.57
CA ILE A 68 -5.74 16.20 2.79
C ILE A 68 -4.21 16.24 2.76
N SER A 69 -3.56 15.93 3.90
CA SER A 69 -2.09 15.84 4.01
C SER A 69 -1.57 14.49 3.50
N PHE A 70 -1.10 14.45 2.25
CA PHE A 70 -0.51 13.26 1.65
C PHE A 70 1.02 13.25 1.78
N GLN A 71 1.58 12.16 2.30
CA GLN A 71 3.02 11.90 2.28
C GLN A 71 3.39 10.91 1.17
N PRO A 72 4.51 11.11 0.45
CA PRO A 72 4.94 10.16 -0.56
C PRO A 72 5.36 8.83 0.08
N VAL A 73 4.91 7.72 -0.49
CA VAL A 73 5.20 6.38 0.01
C VAL A 73 6.71 6.08 0.06
N SER A 74 7.51 6.69 -0.80
CA SER A 74 8.97 6.54 -0.78
C SER A 74 9.62 7.00 0.53
N VAL A 75 8.95 7.87 1.28
CA VAL A 75 9.41 8.37 2.58
C VAL A 75 8.93 7.47 3.72
N VAL A 76 7.82 6.75 3.53
CA VAL A 76 7.25 5.86 4.54
C VAL A 76 7.91 4.47 4.48
N LYS A 77 8.70 4.12 5.51
CA LYS A 77 9.32 2.79 5.66
C LYS A 77 8.28 1.73 6.05
N ILE A 78 7.51 1.22 5.08
CA ILE A 78 6.50 0.18 5.36
C ILE A 78 7.16 -1.19 5.39
N ARG A 79 7.23 -1.79 6.58
CA ARG A 79 7.72 -3.16 6.75
C ARG A 79 6.58 -4.15 6.51
N PHE A 80 6.50 -4.76 5.33
CA PHE A 80 5.50 -5.82 5.06
C PHE A 80 5.90 -7.21 5.60
N VAL A 81 7.14 -7.39 6.07
CA VAL A 81 7.69 -8.68 6.51
C VAL A 81 7.10 -9.09 7.88
N ASN A 82 6.70 -10.35 8.02
CA ASN A 82 6.29 -10.92 9.30
C ASN A 82 7.54 -11.32 10.09
N ARG A 83 7.76 -10.71 11.26
CA ARG A 83 8.93 -10.99 12.13
C ARG A 83 8.97 -12.44 12.60
N PHE A 84 7.81 -13.07 12.80
CA PHE A 84 7.71 -14.47 13.23
C PHE A 84 8.21 -15.44 12.15
N VAL A 85 7.87 -15.19 10.88
CA VAL A 85 8.35 -16.00 9.74
C VAL A 85 9.86 -15.86 9.57
N LEU A 86 10.37 -14.64 9.75
CA LEU A 86 11.80 -14.39 9.67
C LEU A 86 12.55 -15.10 10.81
N PHE A 87 12.02 -15.08 12.03
CA PHE A 87 12.54 -15.86 13.15
C PHE A 87 12.54 -17.37 12.88
N LEU A 88 11.44 -17.91 12.35
CA LEU A 88 11.31 -19.34 12.04
C LEU A 88 12.31 -19.78 10.96
N CYS A 89 12.44 -19.02 9.85
CA CYS A 89 13.43 -19.38 8.83
C CYS A 89 14.87 -19.27 9.41
N LEU A 90 15.17 -18.33 10.32
CA LEU A 90 16.49 -18.23 10.98
C LEU A 90 16.77 -19.39 11.96
N SER A 91 15.80 -19.80 12.77
CA SER A 91 15.97 -20.90 13.73
C SER A 91 16.25 -22.24 13.03
N PHE A 92 15.61 -22.48 11.88
CA PHE A 92 15.84 -23.69 11.10
C PHE A 92 17.17 -23.70 10.34
N VAL A 93 17.63 -22.54 9.85
CA VAL A 93 18.99 -22.42 9.32
C VAL A 93 20.03 -22.74 10.39
N ALA A 94 19.81 -22.28 11.64
CA ALA A 94 20.67 -22.63 12.76
C ALA A 94 20.64 -24.14 13.09
N LEU A 95 19.45 -24.76 13.03
CA LEU A 95 19.28 -26.19 13.29
C LEU A 95 19.94 -27.06 12.21
N TRP A 96 19.78 -26.69 10.93
CA TRP A 96 20.48 -27.31 9.80
C TRP A 96 21.99 -27.16 9.91
N PHE A 97 22.46 -25.97 10.29
CA PHE A 97 23.89 -25.75 10.53
C PHE A 97 24.41 -26.64 11.65
N ALA A 98 23.69 -26.76 12.77
CA ALA A 98 24.07 -27.63 13.88
C ALA A 98 24.12 -29.12 13.48
N THR A 99 23.25 -29.59 12.58
CA THR A 99 23.28 -30.96 12.08
C THR A 99 24.40 -31.19 11.05
N VAL A 100 24.72 -30.19 10.21
CA VAL A 100 25.76 -30.29 9.17
C VAL A 100 27.17 -30.09 9.74
N THR A 101 27.37 -29.14 10.67
CA THR A 101 28.67 -28.96 11.34
C THR A 101 28.91 -30.00 12.42
N GLY A 102 27.92 -30.85 12.67
CA GLY A 102 27.92 -31.85 13.72
C GLY A 102 27.85 -31.19 15.10
N LEU A 103 27.07 -31.79 16.00
CA LEU A 103 27.67 -32.09 17.29
C LEU A 103 29.00 -32.76 16.95
N THR A 104 30.09 -32.01 17.14
CA THR A 104 31.45 -32.38 16.78
C THR A 104 31.66 -33.86 17.07
N GLY A 105 32.10 -34.61 16.06
CA GLY A 105 32.26 -36.07 16.07
C GLY A 105 33.21 -36.63 17.13
N THR A 106 33.55 -35.86 18.16
CA THR A 106 34.23 -36.29 19.37
C THR A 106 33.27 -36.77 20.47
N ILE A 107 32.03 -36.26 20.55
CA ILE A 107 31.09 -36.63 21.64
C ILE A 107 30.29 -37.90 21.32
N LEU A 108 30.02 -38.18 20.04
CA LEU A 108 29.19 -39.30 19.61
C LEU A 108 29.98 -40.53 19.13
N TYR A 109 31.31 -40.43 18.99
CA TYR A 109 32.17 -41.54 18.54
C TYR A 109 32.23 -42.71 19.55
N GLU A 110 31.83 -42.45 20.79
CA GLU A 110 31.69 -43.47 21.85
C GLU A 110 30.38 -44.28 21.76
N ILE A 111 29.40 -43.85 20.95
CA ILE A 111 28.10 -44.53 20.82
C ILE A 111 28.11 -45.42 19.57
N ASP A 112 28.34 -46.70 19.83
CA ASP A 112 28.27 -47.89 18.97
C ASP A 112 27.99 -47.68 17.46
N HIS A 113 29.00 -48.02 16.65
CA HIS A 113 29.02 -47.92 15.19
C HIS A 113 27.85 -48.65 14.50
N TRP A 114 27.27 -49.67 15.15
CA TRP A 114 26.14 -50.43 14.61
C TRP A 114 24.79 -49.70 14.73
N PHE A 115 24.61 -48.90 15.79
CA PHE A 115 23.42 -48.05 15.95
C PHE A 115 23.46 -46.82 15.03
N TYR A 116 24.66 -46.42 14.59
CA TYR A 116 24.87 -45.21 13.81
C TYR A 116 24.28 -45.32 12.40
N GLU A 117 24.54 -46.39 11.64
CA GLU A 117 24.20 -46.43 10.21
C GLU A 117 22.67 -46.45 9.92
N GLU A 118 21.90 -47.34 10.55
CA GLU A 118 20.46 -47.47 10.27
C GLU A 118 19.62 -46.32 10.85
N VAL A 119 19.93 -45.90 12.08
CA VAL A 119 19.20 -44.84 12.77
C VAL A 119 19.54 -43.48 12.14
N PHE A 120 20.81 -43.20 11.87
CA PHE A 120 21.22 -41.91 11.31
C PHE A 120 20.64 -41.67 9.91
N ILE A 121 20.60 -42.68 9.04
CA ILE A 121 20.01 -42.55 7.70
C ILE A 121 18.51 -42.22 7.79
N TYR A 122 17.77 -42.89 8.68
CA TYR A 122 16.34 -42.64 8.86
C TYR A 122 16.07 -41.24 9.44
N TYR A 123 16.83 -40.83 10.46
CA TYR A 123 16.71 -39.49 11.05
C TYR A 123 17.15 -38.39 10.07
N GLN A 124 18.19 -38.62 9.26
CA GLN A 124 18.62 -37.71 8.21
C GLN A 124 17.52 -37.50 7.16
N TYR A 125 16.88 -38.58 6.71
CA TYR A 125 15.77 -38.50 5.75
C TYR A 125 14.58 -37.69 6.29
N ILE A 126 14.20 -37.90 7.55
CA ILE A 126 13.13 -37.11 8.19
C ILE A 126 13.51 -35.63 8.31
N VAL A 127 14.76 -35.33 8.68
CA VAL A 127 15.26 -33.95 8.77
C VAL A 127 15.25 -33.26 7.40
N GLU A 128 15.67 -33.95 6.34
CA GLU A 128 15.65 -33.45 4.97
C GLU A 128 14.22 -33.15 4.49
N LEU A 129 13.27 -34.06 4.71
CA LEU A 129 11.85 -33.83 4.41
C LEU A 129 11.28 -32.64 5.17
N GLY A 130 11.62 -32.50 6.46
CA GLY A 130 11.22 -31.36 7.28
C GLY A 130 11.75 -30.04 6.72
N CYS A 131 13.01 -30.01 6.31
CA CYS A 131 13.63 -28.83 5.71
C CYS A 131 12.96 -28.45 4.38
N LEU A 132 12.66 -29.42 3.51
CA LEU A 132 11.95 -29.17 2.24
C LEU A 132 10.57 -28.57 2.47
N ALA A 133 9.80 -29.09 3.43
CA ALA A 133 8.50 -28.56 3.79
C ALA A 133 8.59 -27.09 4.27
N ILE A 134 9.61 -26.77 5.07
CA ILE A 134 9.85 -25.41 5.59
C ILE A 134 10.28 -24.46 4.49
N VAL A 135 11.18 -24.89 3.59
CA VAL A 135 11.57 -24.09 2.41
C VAL A 135 10.33 -23.76 1.57
N GLY A 136 9.44 -24.73 1.35
CA GLY A 136 8.16 -24.52 0.69
C GLY A 136 7.29 -23.47 1.40
N LEU A 137 7.14 -23.57 2.72
CA LEU A 137 6.39 -22.58 3.52
C LEU A 137 7.03 -21.19 3.49
N CYS A 138 8.35 -21.08 3.68
CA CYS A 138 9.09 -19.81 3.61
C CYS A 138 8.92 -19.19 2.20
N ALA A 139 8.98 -19.98 1.12
CA ALA A 139 8.74 -19.51 -0.25
C ALA A 139 7.32 -18.95 -0.43
N LEU A 140 6.28 -19.64 0.05
CA LEU A 140 4.90 -19.14 0.02
C LEU A 140 4.74 -17.80 0.76
N PHE A 141 5.41 -17.64 1.91
CA PHE A 141 5.39 -16.38 2.65
C PHE A 141 6.11 -15.25 1.89
N ILE A 142 7.26 -15.52 1.27
CA ILE A 142 7.99 -14.55 0.44
C ILE A 142 7.14 -14.13 -0.75
N VAL A 143 6.50 -15.08 -1.44
CA VAL A 143 5.58 -14.80 -2.55
C VAL A 143 4.41 -13.94 -2.07
N LYS A 144 3.75 -14.31 -0.97
CA LYS A 144 2.66 -13.55 -0.37
C LYS A 144 3.10 -12.13 0.02
N TRP A 145 4.31 -11.97 0.53
CA TRP A 145 4.91 -10.68 0.85
C TRP A 145 5.13 -9.84 -0.41
N TRP A 146 5.73 -10.40 -1.46
CA TRP A 146 5.94 -9.75 -2.74
C TRP A 146 4.61 -9.29 -3.35
N ILE A 147 3.58 -10.14 -3.34
CA ILE A 147 2.23 -9.80 -3.81
C ILE A 147 1.68 -8.60 -3.03
N LYS A 148 1.76 -8.61 -1.69
CA LYS A 148 1.28 -7.48 -0.87
C LYS A 148 2.04 -6.19 -1.19
N LYS A 149 3.36 -6.25 -1.24
CA LYS A 149 4.24 -5.10 -1.54
C LYS A 149 3.95 -4.55 -2.93
N PHE A 150 3.80 -5.43 -3.92
CA PHE A 150 3.50 -5.06 -5.30
C PHE A 150 2.12 -4.44 -5.43
N ARG A 151 1.08 -5.05 -4.84
CA ARG A 151 -0.28 -4.49 -4.78
C ARG A 151 -0.30 -3.11 -4.15
N TYR A 152 0.43 -2.90 -3.06
CA TYR A 152 0.52 -1.60 -2.42
C TYR A 152 1.18 -0.56 -3.34
N LYS A 153 2.32 -0.89 -3.96
CA LYS A 153 3.02 0.00 -4.91
C LYS A 153 2.18 0.37 -6.15
N LEU A 154 1.30 -0.52 -6.61
CA LEU A 154 0.36 -0.23 -7.68
C LEU A 154 -0.75 0.74 -7.27
N ASN A 155 -1.13 0.73 -5.99
CA ASN A 155 -2.25 1.52 -5.47
C ASN A 155 -1.84 2.79 -4.73
N ALA A 156 -0.59 2.94 -4.31
CA ALA A 156 -0.17 4.07 -3.49
C ALA A 156 1.15 4.67 -4.00
N ASP A 157 1.08 5.88 -4.54
CA ASP A 157 2.22 6.80 -4.63
C ASP A 157 2.28 7.71 -3.39
N TYR A 158 1.12 8.02 -2.82
CA TYR A 158 0.97 8.81 -1.60
C TYR A 158 0.06 8.14 -0.59
N ILE A 159 0.26 8.45 0.68
CA ILE A 159 -0.52 7.98 1.82
C ILE A 159 -0.84 9.16 2.73
N GLU A 160 -2.08 9.28 3.16
CA GLU A 160 -2.51 10.31 4.10
C GLU A 160 -2.00 9.99 5.51
N ASP A 161 -1.69 11.03 6.29
CA ASP A 161 -1.20 10.86 7.65
C ASP A 161 -2.22 10.20 8.59
N GLY A 162 -3.49 10.64 8.52
CA GLY A 162 -4.61 10.05 9.26
C GLY A 162 -5.94 10.36 8.58
N PHE A 163 -6.96 9.50 8.73
CA PHE A 163 -8.29 9.72 8.13
C PHE A 163 -9.45 9.36 9.07
N ILE A 164 -9.76 8.06 9.23
CA ILE A 164 -10.78 7.62 10.21
C ILE A 164 -10.17 7.55 11.60
N ASN A 165 -9.01 6.91 11.65
CA ASN A 165 -8.11 6.78 12.78
C ASN A 165 -6.68 6.65 12.20
N ASP A 166 -5.67 6.53 13.05
CA ASP A 166 -4.29 6.31 12.59
C ASP A 166 -4.09 4.93 11.91
N GLU A 167 -5.13 4.08 11.89
CA GLU A 167 -5.09 2.75 11.27
C GLU A 167 -5.58 2.75 9.82
N ILE A 168 -6.73 3.35 9.53
CA ILE A 168 -7.36 3.37 8.22
C ILE A 168 -7.15 4.75 7.60
N VAL A 169 -6.33 4.77 6.55
CA VAL A 169 -5.91 5.99 5.85
C VAL A 169 -6.24 5.94 4.37
N ARG A 170 -6.38 7.11 3.74
CA ARG A 170 -6.51 7.19 2.29
C ARG A 170 -5.13 7.07 1.64
N ILE A 171 -5.11 6.47 0.46
CA ILE A 171 -3.93 6.39 -0.40
C ILE A 171 -4.29 6.99 -1.75
N ALA A 172 -3.30 7.56 -2.44
CA ALA A 172 -3.51 8.12 -3.77
C ALA A 172 -2.50 7.58 -4.78
N CYS A 173 -2.98 7.29 -5.98
CA CYS A 173 -2.17 6.89 -7.14
C CYS A 173 -2.85 7.42 -8.40
N LYS A 174 -2.08 8.07 -9.30
CA LYS A 174 -2.59 8.62 -10.57
C LYS A 174 -3.89 9.46 -10.43
N SER A 175 -3.95 10.34 -9.43
CA SER A 175 -5.13 11.18 -9.13
C SER A 175 -6.41 10.42 -8.77
N ARG A 176 -6.28 9.16 -8.34
CA ARG A 176 -7.37 8.34 -7.81
C ARG A 176 -7.05 7.97 -6.37
N MET A 177 -8.10 7.87 -5.55
CA MET A 177 -8.04 7.52 -4.16
C MET A 177 -8.39 6.06 -3.94
N GLY A 178 -7.73 5.48 -2.95
CA GLY A 178 -7.99 4.17 -2.38
C GLY A 178 -7.93 4.25 -0.86
N LEU A 179 -8.11 3.09 -0.22
CA LEU A 179 -8.14 2.97 1.23
C LEU A 179 -7.17 1.89 1.68
N PHE A 180 -6.40 2.18 2.72
CA PHE A 180 -5.38 1.29 3.25
C PHE A 180 -5.50 1.13 4.76
N ASP A 181 -5.33 -0.10 5.22
CA ASP A 181 -5.21 -0.44 6.63
C ASP A 181 -3.72 -0.58 6.98
N ARG A 182 -3.20 0.36 7.78
CA ARG A 182 -1.81 0.39 8.27
C ARG A 182 -1.52 -0.76 9.24
N ASN A 183 -2.47 -1.13 10.09
CA ASN A 183 -2.31 -2.19 11.09
C ASN A 183 -2.20 -3.56 10.41
N LYS A 184 -3.18 -3.90 9.55
CA LYS A 184 -3.20 -5.16 8.79
C LYS A 184 -2.31 -5.15 7.54
N LYS A 185 -1.71 -3.99 7.21
CA LYS A 185 -0.87 -3.75 6.02
C LYS A 185 -1.55 -4.22 4.74
N LYS A 186 -2.82 -3.82 4.56
CA LYS A 186 -3.70 -4.31 3.50
C LYS A 186 -4.39 -3.15 2.80
N VAL A 187 -4.35 -3.17 1.46
CA VAL A 187 -5.20 -2.30 0.64
C VAL A 187 -6.64 -2.78 0.75
N LEU A 188 -7.51 -1.95 1.31
CA LEU A 188 -8.94 -2.20 1.47
C LEU A 188 -9.70 -1.83 0.18
N LEU A 189 -9.36 -0.68 -0.40
CA LEU A 189 -9.89 -0.20 -1.68
C LEU A 189 -8.72 0.18 -2.58
N SER A 190 -8.72 -0.33 -3.82
CA SER A 190 -7.77 0.09 -4.84
C SER A 190 -7.94 1.56 -5.18
N SER A 191 -6.87 2.21 -5.64
CA SER A 191 -6.89 3.62 -6.05
C SER A 191 -7.58 3.82 -7.40
N THR A 192 -8.91 3.69 -7.39
CA THR A 192 -9.78 3.82 -8.58
C THR A 192 -10.91 4.82 -8.38
N TYR A 193 -11.07 5.35 -7.16
CA TYR A 193 -12.13 6.29 -6.81
C TYR A 193 -11.66 7.73 -7.06
N SER A 194 -12.57 8.62 -7.46
CA SER A 194 -12.26 10.06 -7.55
C SER A 194 -12.24 10.72 -6.17
N ASN A 195 -13.08 10.25 -5.24
CA ASN A 195 -13.11 10.75 -3.87
C ASN A 195 -13.48 9.63 -2.89
N ILE A 196 -12.99 9.74 -1.66
CA ILE A 196 -13.36 8.92 -0.51
C ILE A 196 -13.46 9.86 0.70
N GLU A 197 -14.65 9.98 1.27
CA GLU A 197 -14.95 10.89 2.38
C GLU A 197 -15.79 10.20 3.46
N LYS A 198 -15.81 10.79 4.66
CA LYS A 198 -16.64 10.30 5.76
C LYS A 198 -18.10 10.54 5.43
N PHE A 199 -18.91 9.50 5.49
CA PHE A 199 -20.36 9.63 5.37
C PHE A 199 -20.99 9.78 6.75
N ASP A 200 -20.55 8.92 7.67
CA ASP A 200 -20.80 8.98 9.11
C ASP A 200 -19.70 8.19 9.86
N ASN A 201 -19.95 7.81 11.11
CA ASN A 201 -18.99 7.07 11.93
C ASN A 201 -18.74 5.63 11.46
N GLN A 202 -19.65 5.02 10.69
CA GLN A 202 -19.60 3.61 10.30
C GLN A 202 -19.43 3.41 8.79
N TYR A 203 -19.67 4.45 7.99
CA TYR A 203 -19.66 4.37 6.54
C TYR A 203 -18.81 5.48 5.91
N LEU A 204 -18.21 5.14 4.77
CA LEU A 204 -17.50 6.05 3.89
C LEU A 204 -18.28 6.22 2.60
N LEU A 205 -18.40 7.45 2.12
CA LEU A 205 -18.89 7.74 0.79
C LEU A 205 -17.74 7.59 -0.19
N ILE A 206 -17.93 6.75 -1.20
CA ILE A 206 -16.96 6.50 -2.25
C ILE A 206 -17.52 6.99 -3.58
N SER A 207 -16.71 7.70 -4.36
CA SER A 207 -17.16 8.33 -5.61
C SER A 207 -16.31 7.93 -6.81
N LYS A 208 -16.94 7.80 -7.98
CA LYS A 208 -16.28 7.70 -9.28
C LYS A 208 -16.92 8.71 -10.24
N GLY A 209 -16.29 9.87 -10.40
CA GLY A 209 -16.91 10.99 -11.10
C GLY A 209 -18.11 11.50 -10.30
N SER A 210 -19.27 11.62 -10.94
CA SER A 210 -20.53 12.02 -10.30
C SER A 210 -21.24 10.90 -9.54
N LYS A 211 -20.88 9.63 -9.79
CA LYS A 211 -21.54 8.48 -9.17
C LYS A 211 -20.97 8.19 -7.78
N LYS A 212 -21.84 7.75 -6.88
CA LYS A 212 -21.61 7.52 -5.44
C LYS A 212 -21.99 6.09 -5.05
N GLY A 213 -21.32 5.59 -4.02
CA GLY A 213 -21.58 4.33 -3.32
C GLY A 213 -21.16 4.44 -1.85
N LEU A 214 -21.43 3.40 -1.07
CA LEU A 214 -21.07 3.33 0.36
C LEU A 214 -20.16 2.15 0.66
N TYR A 215 -19.13 2.42 1.45
CA TYR A 215 -18.25 1.43 2.04
C TYR A 215 -18.46 1.37 3.55
N SER A 216 -18.69 0.17 4.09
CA SER A 216 -18.84 -0.04 5.53
C SER A 216 -17.48 -0.28 6.19
N LEU A 217 -17.16 0.52 7.21
CA LEU A 217 -15.99 0.33 8.07
C LEU A 217 -16.14 -0.93 8.94
N THR A 218 -17.36 -1.23 9.38
CA THR A 218 -17.69 -2.42 10.18
C THR A 218 -17.51 -3.71 9.37
N TYR A 219 -18.15 -3.81 8.21
CA TYR A 219 -18.08 -5.02 7.36
C TYR A 219 -16.85 -5.06 6.45
N ARG A 220 -16.09 -3.94 6.38
CA ARG A 220 -14.89 -3.76 5.54
C ARG A 220 -15.12 -4.09 4.05
N ARG A 221 -16.31 -3.76 3.54
CA ARG A 221 -16.71 -3.98 2.15
C ARG A 221 -17.59 -2.84 1.64
N VAL A 222 -17.67 -2.73 0.31
CA VAL A 222 -18.68 -1.90 -0.35
C VAL A 222 -20.04 -2.53 -0.11
N ILE A 223 -20.96 -1.77 0.49
CA ILE A 223 -22.34 -2.20 0.78
C ILE A 223 -23.34 -1.62 -0.21
N ILE A 224 -23.04 -0.46 -0.79
CA ILE A 224 -23.80 0.12 -1.91
C ILE A 224 -22.82 0.39 -3.05
N PRO A 225 -23.01 -0.19 -4.25
CA PRO A 225 -22.10 -0.01 -5.37
C PRO A 225 -22.08 1.43 -5.86
N VAL A 226 -21.00 1.82 -6.55
CA VAL A 226 -20.83 3.17 -7.11
C VAL A 226 -21.63 3.31 -8.41
N SER A 227 -22.94 3.48 -8.28
CA SER A 227 -23.89 3.60 -9.40
C SER A 227 -24.93 4.71 -9.23
N TYR A 228 -24.97 5.37 -8.07
CA TYR A 228 -26.03 6.31 -7.71
C TYR A 228 -25.59 7.76 -7.84
N ASP A 229 -26.54 8.66 -8.12
CA ASP A 229 -26.28 10.11 -8.20
C ASP A 229 -26.22 10.73 -6.78
N SER A 230 -27.04 10.23 -5.86
CA SER A 230 -27.07 10.62 -4.45
C SER A 230 -27.37 9.44 -3.55
N ILE A 231 -26.91 9.52 -2.30
CA ILE A 231 -27.21 8.59 -1.22
C ILE A 231 -27.52 9.42 0.02
N SER A 232 -28.69 9.20 0.63
CA SER A 232 -29.15 9.90 1.83
C SER A 232 -28.59 9.25 3.10
N GLN A 233 -28.46 10.02 4.19
CA GLN A 233 -28.05 9.46 5.48
C GLN A 233 -29.03 8.37 5.94
N PHE A 234 -28.54 7.45 6.78
CA PHE A 234 -29.38 6.43 7.37
C PHE A 234 -30.42 7.06 8.31
N ALA A 235 -31.69 6.74 8.06
CA ALA A 235 -32.82 7.04 8.93
C ALA A 235 -33.53 5.72 9.25
N ASN A 236 -33.76 5.43 10.54
CA ASN A 236 -34.40 4.18 10.98
C ASN A 236 -33.75 2.90 10.40
N SER A 237 -32.42 2.88 10.33
CA SER A 237 -31.62 1.78 9.73
C SER A 237 -31.81 1.56 8.23
N VAL A 238 -32.40 2.53 7.53
CA VAL A 238 -32.61 2.52 6.08
C VAL A 238 -31.96 3.75 5.46
N THR A 239 -31.32 3.57 4.30
CA THR A 239 -30.81 4.67 3.46
C THR A 239 -31.45 4.59 2.08
N SER A 240 -31.58 5.75 1.42
CA SER A 240 -32.04 5.83 0.04
C SER A 240 -30.89 6.19 -0.89
N ALA A 241 -30.78 5.45 -1.99
CA ALA A 241 -29.85 5.73 -3.07
C ALA A 241 -30.64 6.06 -4.34
N THR A 242 -30.42 7.25 -4.90
CA THR A 242 -31.16 7.74 -6.06
C THR A 242 -30.28 7.68 -7.30
N THR A 243 -30.81 7.15 -8.41
CA THR A 243 -30.17 7.20 -9.72
C THR A 243 -31.20 7.55 -10.79
N GLN A 244 -30.93 8.55 -11.63
CA GLN A 244 -31.83 8.94 -12.73
C GLN A 244 -33.30 9.15 -12.28
N GLY A 245 -33.51 9.71 -11.08
CA GLY A 245 -34.85 9.94 -10.51
C GLY A 245 -35.52 8.69 -9.90
N THR A 246 -34.91 7.52 -9.98
CA THR A 246 -35.39 6.30 -9.29
C THR A 246 -34.72 6.16 -7.93
N GLU A 247 -35.52 5.91 -6.90
CA GLU A 247 -35.05 5.69 -5.53
C GLU A 247 -34.96 4.21 -5.21
N HIS A 248 -33.93 3.82 -4.47
CA HIS A 248 -33.72 2.46 -4.00
C HIS A 248 -33.37 2.49 -2.51
N HIS A 249 -34.08 1.71 -1.72
CA HIS A 249 -33.84 1.65 -0.28
C HIS A 249 -32.90 0.50 0.06
N TYR A 250 -32.01 0.72 1.03
CA TYR A 250 -31.04 -0.25 1.52
C TYR A 250 -31.04 -0.29 3.04
N ASP A 251 -30.87 -1.47 3.61
CA ASP A 251 -30.57 -1.60 5.04
C ASP A 251 -29.10 -1.27 5.36
N VAL A 252 -28.77 -1.21 6.65
CA VAL A 252 -27.40 -0.97 7.17
C VAL A 252 -26.35 -1.99 6.71
N LYS A 253 -26.77 -3.16 6.21
CA LYS A 253 -25.88 -4.23 5.71
C LYS A 253 -25.64 -4.13 4.19
N GLY A 254 -26.39 -3.28 3.50
CA GLY A 254 -26.40 -3.12 2.05
C GLY A 254 -27.41 -4.02 1.32
N ASN A 255 -28.37 -4.61 2.03
CA ASN A 255 -29.43 -5.37 1.38
C ASN A 255 -30.46 -4.39 0.81
N LYS A 256 -30.77 -4.54 -0.48
CA LYS A 256 -31.82 -3.75 -1.14
C LYS A 256 -33.18 -4.16 -0.57
N LEU A 257 -33.95 -3.18 -0.11
CA LEU A 257 -35.31 -3.35 0.38
C LEU A 257 -36.29 -3.25 -0.80
N ARG A 258 -37.43 -3.94 -0.69
CA ARG A 258 -38.50 -3.95 -1.70
C ARG A 258 -39.37 -2.70 -1.57
#